data_AF-A0A2K1EG24-F1
#
_entry.id   AF-A0A2K1EG24-F1
#
_cell.length_a   1.000
_cell.length_b   1.000
_cell.length_c   1.000
_cell.angle_alpha   90.00
_cell.angle_beta   90.00
_cell.angle_gamma   90.00
#
_symmetry.space_group_name_H-M   'P 1'
#
loop_
_entity.id
_entity.type
_entity.pdbx_description
1 polymer ?
#
loop_
_entity_poly.entity_id
_entity_poly.type
_entity_poly.pdbx_seq_one_letter_code
_entity_poly.pdbx_strand_id
1 'polypeptide(L)'
;MIEKIIHLITNASLDKDDRVIVSALKLLKNDCNLEGLEGDYFAQLVSMIPLVKEQSTKALLIETIVESPEFVSDDTILDEYVKLISVGATNVQEAARCLGAFTASGSTNNQIFLQLVNKLNNEFAVEILVSMGRSNWGEIPHYLETFAQEVQKAQRIRYRSGIIAAFLLIVHPLCSEYAHVSSLSFGYPFTEAAVNDWAWVTPKNTENIVQRKIVTSKEAEVLVKLGGLLRNNMDLNSNEIAKLYTEFFEDKNPFDVIYTLPK
;
A
#
# COMPACT_ATOMS: atom_id res chain seq x y z
N MET A 1 -11.69 23.83 -15.01
CA MET A 1 -12.33 23.13 -13.87
C MET A 1 -11.50 23.34 -12.61
N ILE A 2 -10.21 23.00 -12.65
CA ILE A 2 -9.23 23.23 -11.58
C ILE A 2 -9.26 24.66 -11.05
N GLU A 3 -9.18 25.68 -11.92
CA GLU A 3 -9.30 27.10 -11.53
C GLU A 3 -10.50 27.40 -10.61
N LYS A 4 -11.70 26.88 -10.95
CA LYS A 4 -12.91 27.08 -10.14
C LYS A 4 -12.81 26.41 -8.78
N ILE A 5 -12.17 25.25 -8.73
CA ILE A 5 -11.95 24.48 -7.49
C ILE A 5 -10.94 25.21 -6.61
N ILE A 6 -9.83 25.68 -7.17
CA ILE A 6 -8.82 26.46 -6.45
C ILE A 6 -9.46 27.74 -5.90
N HIS A 7 -10.20 28.49 -6.71
CA HIS A 7 -10.88 29.70 -6.25
C HIS A 7 -11.86 29.40 -5.10
N LEU A 8 -12.57 28.28 -5.16
CA LEU A 8 -13.48 27.85 -4.11
C LEU A 8 -12.73 27.46 -2.82
N ILE A 9 -11.59 26.77 -2.94
CA ILE A 9 -10.70 26.44 -1.82
C ILE A 9 -10.14 27.73 -1.17
N THR A 10 -9.68 28.69 -1.97
CA THR A 10 -9.15 29.98 -1.50
C THR A 10 -10.21 30.78 -0.74
N ASN A 11 -11.41 30.94 -1.31
CA ASN A 11 -12.51 31.66 -0.66
C ASN A 11 -12.90 30.99 0.67
N ALA A 12 -13.07 29.67 0.65
CA ALA A 12 -13.43 28.91 1.84
C ALA A 12 -12.37 29.04 2.95
N SER A 13 -11.10 29.21 2.59
CA SER A 13 -10.03 29.43 3.57
C SER A 13 -10.07 30.82 4.21
N LEU A 14 -10.47 31.83 3.46
CA LEU A 14 -10.72 33.18 4.01
C LEU A 14 -11.92 33.16 4.97
N ASP A 15 -12.98 32.43 4.58
CA ASP A 15 -14.21 32.29 5.37
C ASP A 15 -14.09 31.27 6.51
N LYS A 16 -12.96 30.54 6.58
CA LYS A 16 -12.68 29.44 7.52
C LYS A 16 -13.72 28.32 7.46
N ASP A 17 -14.28 28.06 6.28
CA ASP A 17 -15.21 26.96 6.02
C ASP A 17 -14.45 25.69 5.63
N ASP A 18 -14.01 24.96 6.66
CA ASP A 18 -13.22 23.74 6.51
C ASP A 18 -13.95 22.65 5.70
N ARG A 19 -15.28 22.58 5.79
CA ARG A 19 -16.06 21.56 5.05
C ARG A 19 -15.96 21.77 3.54
N VAL A 20 -16.04 23.02 3.11
CA VAL A 20 -15.93 23.38 1.69
C VAL A 20 -14.51 23.11 1.20
N ILE A 21 -13.47 23.40 2.00
CA ILE A 21 -12.08 23.07 1.68
C ILE A 21 -11.93 21.55 1.48
N VAL A 22 -12.39 20.74 2.44
CA VAL A 22 -12.29 19.27 2.36
C VAL A 22 -13.01 18.72 1.12
N SER A 23 -14.24 19.16 0.86
CA SER A 23 -15.00 18.70 -0.31
C SER A 23 -14.30 19.06 -1.62
N ALA A 24 -13.74 20.27 -1.71
CA ALA A 24 -13.07 20.74 -2.90
C ALA A 24 -11.72 20.06 -3.14
N LEU A 25 -10.94 19.80 -2.06
CA LEU A 25 -9.71 19.02 -2.15
C LEU A 25 -9.98 17.59 -2.59
N LYS A 26 -11.02 16.94 -2.07
CA LYS A 26 -11.43 15.59 -2.52
C LYS A 26 -11.81 15.57 -3.99
N LEU A 27 -12.56 16.58 -4.45
CA LEU A 27 -12.93 16.73 -5.86
C LEU A 27 -11.68 16.93 -6.74
N LEU A 28 -10.73 17.75 -6.29
CA LEU A 28 -9.47 17.98 -7.01
C LEU A 28 -8.65 16.69 -7.11
N LYS A 29 -8.49 15.98 -5.99
CA LYS A 29 -7.65 14.79 -5.86
C LYS A 29 -8.20 13.58 -6.61
N ASN A 30 -9.53 13.37 -6.59
CA ASN A 30 -10.15 12.16 -7.12
C ASN A 30 -10.75 12.33 -8.52
N ASP A 31 -11.23 13.52 -8.85
CA ASP A 31 -12.09 13.73 -10.03
C ASP A 31 -11.44 14.65 -11.08
N CYS A 32 -10.28 15.23 -10.82
CA CYS A 32 -9.55 16.08 -11.76
C CYS A 32 -8.24 15.44 -12.23
N ASN A 33 -7.85 15.75 -13.48
CA ASN A 33 -6.49 15.47 -13.93
C ASN A 33 -5.53 16.46 -13.26
N LEU A 34 -4.74 15.99 -12.28
CA LEU A 34 -3.78 16.80 -11.53
C LEU A 34 -2.64 17.34 -12.41
N GLU A 35 -2.47 16.88 -13.65
CA GLU A 35 -1.57 17.52 -14.63
C GLU A 35 -1.96 18.98 -14.93
N GLY A 36 -3.20 19.39 -14.70
CA GLY A 36 -3.60 20.79 -14.86
C GLY A 36 -3.36 21.66 -13.62
N LEU A 37 -2.80 21.09 -12.55
CA LEU A 37 -2.42 21.81 -11.34
C LEU A 37 -0.99 22.33 -11.47
N GLU A 38 -0.84 23.35 -12.31
CA GLU A 38 0.45 23.94 -12.70
C GLU A 38 0.50 25.46 -12.42
N GLY A 39 1.72 25.99 -12.29
CA GLY A 39 2.02 27.41 -12.13
C GLY A 39 1.31 28.07 -10.95
N ASP A 40 0.54 29.12 -11.22
CA ASP A 40 -0.13 29.92 -10.20
C ASP A 40 -1.11 29.10 -9.36
N TYR A 41 -1.76 28.07 -9.92
CA TYR A 41 -2.72 27.24 -9.19
C TYR A 41 -2.02 26.32 -8.18
N PHE A 42 -0.87 25.77 -8.56
CA PHE A 42 -0.03 25.00 -7.64
C PHE A 42 0.51 25.90 -6.53
N ALA A 43 1.07 27.06 -6.88
CA ALA A 43 1.58 28.03 -5.91
C ALA A 43 0.50 28.49 -4.92
N GLN A 44 -0.74 28.68 -5.41
CA GLN A 44 -1.88 29.01 -4.55
C GLN A 44 -2.16 27.91 -3.53
N LEU A 45 -2.23 26.63 -3.92
CA LEU A 45 -2.43 25.54 -2.95
C LEU A 45 -1.31 25.46 -1.91
N VAL A 46 -0.05 25.58 -2.34
CA VAL A 46 1.09 25.55 -1.41
C VAL A 46 1.00 26.70 -0.40
N SER A 47 0.62 27.89 -0.84
CA SER A 47 0.47 29.07 0.03
C SER A 47 -0.61 28.90 1.11
N MET A 48 -1.51 27.93 0.94
CA MET A 48 -2.61 27.66 1.86
C MET A 48 -2.26 26.73 3.01
N ILE A 49 -1.17 25.96 2.90
CA ILE A 49 -0.69 25.06 3.98
C ILE A 49 -0.66 25.77 5.35
N PRO A 50 -0.06 26.97 5.51
CA PRO A 50 -0.03 27.65 6.81
C PRO A 50 -1.39 28.23 7.26
N LEU A 51 -2.36 28.37 6.35
CA LEU A 51 -3.67 28.97 6.62
C LEU A 51 -4.68 27.94 7.15
N VAL A 52 -4.54 26.67 6.75
CA VAL A 52 -5.41 25.58 7.20
C VAL A 52 -5.05 25.18 8.64
N LYS A 53 -6.01 25.38 9.56
CA LYS A 53 -5.83 25.07 10.99
C LYS A 53 -6.14 23.63 11.35
N GLU A 54 -7.16 23.07 10.72
CA GLU A 54 -7.59 21.71 11.00
C GLU A 54 -6.53 20.73 10.49
N GLN A 55 -6.03 19.86 11.37
CA GLN A 55 -4.88 19.00 11.06
C GLN A 55 -5.21 18.01 9.93
N SER A 56 -6.41 17.42 9.94
CA SER A 56 -6.85 16.47 8.92
C SER A 56 -7.02 17.13 7.55
N THR A 57 -7.57 18.34 7.50
CA THR A 57 -7.66 19.13 6.26
C THR A 57 -6.29 19.55 5.75
N LYS A 58 -5.37 19.90 6.65
CA LYS A 58 -3.99 20.20 6.27
C LYS A 58 -3.28 18.97 5.70
N ALA A 59 -3.48 17.79 6.29
CA ALA A 59 -2.94 16.54 5.77
C ALA A 59 -3.47 16.26 4.36
N LEU A 60 -4.79 16.37 4.15
CA LEU A 60 -5.42 16.22 2.83
C LEU A 60 -4.88 17.24 1.80
N LEU A 61 -4.64 18.49 2.21
CA LEU A 61 -4.05 19.50 1.35
C LEU A 61 -2.64 19.10 0.91
N ILE A 62 -1.78 18.69 1.85
CA ILE A 62 -0.43 18.22 1.52
C ILE A 62 -0.50 16.99 0.61
N GLU A 63 -1.33 16.00 0.94
CA GLU A 63 -1.55 14.81 0.10
C GLU A 63 -1.93 15.17 -1.34
N THR A 64 -2.77 16.21 -1.51
CA THR A 64 -3.18 16.68 -2.84
C THR A 64 -2.05 17.39 -3.58
N ILE A 65 -1.25 18.20 -2.86
CA ILE A 65 -0.12 18.94 -3.43
C ILE A 65 0.98 18.02 -3.94
N VAL A 66 1.35 17.00 -3.15
CA VAL A 66 2.50 16.13 -3.48
C VAL A 66 2.25 15.22 -4.67
N GLU A 67 0.99 15.07 -5.07
CA GLU A 67 0.59 14.30 -6.26
C GLU A 67 0.66 15.13 -7.55
N SER A 68 0.89 16.45 -7.46
CA SER A 68 1.12 17.29 -8.63
C SER A 68 2.48 16.97 -9.29
N PRO A 69 2.55 16.91 -10.63
CA PRO A 69 3.82 16.83 -11.36
C PRO A 69 4.79 17.98 -11.07
N GLU A 70 4.30 19.15 -10.65
CA GLU A 70 5.16 20.28 -10.28
C GLU A 70 5.79 20.15 -8.89
N PHE A 71 5.30 19.22 -8.07
CA PHE A 71 5.85 19.04 -6.73
C PHE A 71 7.28 18.51 -6.79
N VAL A 72 8.22 19.33 -6.32
CA VAL A 72 9.60 18.93 -6.03
C VAL A 72 9.71 18.72 -4.52
N SER A 73 10.38 17.63 -4.13
CA SER A 73 10.56 17.27 -2.73
C SER A 73 11.05 18.43 -1.88
N ASP A 74 10.32 18.71 -0.80
CA ASP A 74 10.61 19.77 0.18
C ASP A 74 10.63 19.16 1.60
N ASP A 75 11.78 19.26 2.27
CA ASP A 75 12.00 18.70 3.61
C ASP A 75 11.09 19.35 4.67
N THR A 76 10.68 20.60 4.49
CA THR A 76 9.78 21.33 5.41
C THR A 76 8.37 20.79 5.31
N ILE A 77 7.88 20.57 4.10
CA ILE A 77 6.54 20.00 3.88
C ILE A 77 6.51 18.54 4.35
N LEU A 78 7.59 17.78 4.11
CA LEU A 78 7.73 16.42 4.64
C LEU A 78 7.73 16.42 6.18
N ASP A 79 8.49 17.32 6.82
CA ASP A 79 8.57 17.44 8.28
C ASP A 79 7.20 17.73 8.90
N GLU A 80 6.44 18.66 8.32
CA GLU A 80 5.08 19.01 8.71
C GLU A 80 4.13 17.82 8.50
N TYR A 81 4.20 17.14 7.35
CA TYR A 81 3.34 16.00 7.07
C TYR A 81 3.56 14.86 8.08
N VAL A 82 4.82 14.57 8.42
CA VAL A 82 5.13 13.52 9.42
C VAL A 82 4.63 13.89 10.82
N LYS A 83 4.61 15.18 11.17
CA LYS A 83 3.94 15.65 12.41
C LYS A 83 2.43 15.45 12.37
N LEU A 84 1.79 15.67 11.21
CA LEU A 84 0.36 15.41 11.04
C LEU A 84 0.03 13.92 11.16
N ILE A 85 0.89 13.05 10.60
CA ILE A 85 0.79 11.60 10.77
C ILE A 85 0.87 11.23 12.26
N SER A 86 1.82 11.78 13.02
CA SER A 86 2.02 11.40 14.43
C SER A 86 0.85 11.77 15.35
N VAL A 87 0.01 12.74 14.97
CA VAL A 87 -1.22 13.11 15.69
C VAL A 87 -2.49 12.46 15.13
N GLY A 88 -2.37 11.55 14.15
CA GLY A 88 -3.49 10.81 13.59
C GLY A 88 -4.36 11.62 12.62
N ALA A 89 -3.80 12.65 11.97
CA ALA A 89 -4.54 13.50 11.03
C ALA A 89 -4.89 12.79 9.70
N THR A 90 -4.25 11.66 9.41
CA THR A 90 -4.47 10.84 8.21
C THR A 90 -4.38 9.35 8.56
N ASN A 91 -4.80 8.48 7.63
CA ASN A 91 -4.72 7.03 7.78
C ASN A 91 -3.44 6.45 7.14
N VAL A 92 -3.13 5.19 7.44
CA VAL A 92 -1.93 4.49 6.96
C VAL A 92 -1.83 4.47 5.43
N GLN A 93 -2.95 4.24 4.74
CA GLN A 93 -2.98 4.09 3.29
C GLN A 93 -2.65 5.42 2.59
N GLU A 94 -3.26 6.52 3.05
CA GLU A 94 -2.99 7.87 2.53
C GLU A 94 -1.58 8.33 2.90
N ALA A 95 -1.12 8.06 4.12
CA ALA A 95 0.26 8.31 4.54
C ALA A 95 1.27 7.60 3.63
N ALA A 96 1.09 6.30 3.41
CA ALA A 96 1.99 5.52 2.56
C ALA A 96 1.99 6.01 1.10
N ARG A 97 0.83 6.38 0.56
CA ARG A 97 0.70 6.92 -0.80
C ARG A 97 1.40 8.27 -0.95
N CYS A 98 1.14 9.20 -0.02
CA CYS A 98 1.75 10.53 0.01
C CYS A 98 3.28 10.45 0.15
N LEU A 99 3.81 9.63 1.07
CA LEU A 99 5.26 9.42 1.21
C LEU A 99 5.88 8.73 0.00
N GLY A 100 5.10 7.91 -0.71
CA GLY A 100 5.47 7.36 -2.01
C GLY A 100 5.67 8.46 -3.06
N ALA A 101 4.76 9.44 -3.11
CA ALA A 101 4.83 10.60 -3.98
C ALA A 101 6.03 11.51 -3.65
N PHE A 102 6.30 11.78 -2.37
CA PHE A 102 7.53 12.47 -1.94
C PHE A 102 8.80 11.84 -2.53
N THR A 103 8.87 10.50 -2.53
CA THR A 103 10.03 9.83 -3.12
C THR A 103 10.07 9.97 -4.64
N ALA A 104 8.93 9.90 -5.32
CA ALA A 104 8.87 10.13 -6.77
C ALA A 104 9.34 11.55 -7.14
N SER A 105 9.08 12.52 -6.26
CA SER A 105 9.46 13.92 -6.38
C SER A 105 10.87 14.27 -5.86
N GLY A 106 11.66 13.27 -5.42
CA GLY A 106 13.09 13.44 -5.12
C GLY A 106 13.54 13.16 -3.69
N SER A 107 12.62 12.92 -2.73
CA SER A 107 13.02 12.43 -1.40
C SER A 107 13.66 11.05 -1.51
N THR A 108 14.64 10.73 -0.67
CA THR A 108 15.20 9.38 -0.60
C THR A 108 14.38 8.48 0.33
N ASN A 109 14.38 7.17 0.07
CA ASN A 109 13.77 6.19 0.99
C ASN A 109 14.36 6.28 2.41
N ASN A 110 15.65 6.62 2.51
CA ASN A 110 16.34 6.76 3.80
C ASN A 110 15.81 7.95 4.60
N GLN A 111 15.62 9.11 3.95
CA GLN A 111 15.02 10.28 4.59
C GLN A 111 13.62 9.96 5.13
N ILE A 112 12.76 9.33 4.32
CA ILE A 112 11.42 8.94 4.76
C ILE A 112 11.48 7.96 5.94
N PHE A 113 12.34 6.95 5.87
CA PHE A 113 12.53 5.98 6.94
C PHE A 113 12.94 6.68 8.25
N LEU A 114 13.98 7.51 8.22
CA LEU A 114 14.47 8.21 9.41
C LEU A 114 13.44 9.19 9.97
N GLN A 115 12.68 9.88 9.13
CA GLN A 115 11.61 10.78 9.58
C GLN A 115 10.52 10.01 10.34
N LEU A 116 10.07 8.88 9.81
CA LEU A 116 9.02 8.09 10.45
C LEU A 116 9.50 7.50 11.79
N VAL A 117 10.65 6.85 11.79
CA VAL A 117 11.16 6.14 12.97
C VAL A 117 11.48 7.09 14.13
N ASN A 118 11.92 8.31 13.84
CA ASN A 118 12.26 9.28 14.90
C ASN A 118 11.05 10.04 15.46
N LYS A 119 9.90 10.03 14.79
CA LYS A 119 8.76 10.90 15.14
C LYS A 119 7.47 10.15 15.47
N LEU A 120 7.34 8.91 15.03
CA LEU A 120 6.15 8.10 15.27
C LEU A 120 6.45 7.05 16.33
N ASN A 121 5.39 6.48 16.89
CA ASN A 121 5.53 5.22 17.62
C ASN A 121 5.92 4.09 16.66
N ASN A 122 6.56 3.05 17.19
CA ASN A 122 7.12 1.97 16.37
C ASN A 122 6.06 1.24 15.54
N GLU A 123 4.92 0.91 16.12
CA GLU A 123 3.86 0.14 15.45
C GLU A 123 3.34 0.87 14.21
N PHE A 124 3.01 2.16 14.35
CA PHE A 124 2.48 2.97 13.27
C PHE A 124 3.52 3.25 12.18
N ALA A 125 4.78 3.46 12.58
CA ALA A 125 5.89 3.57 11.63
C ALA A 125 6.07 2.28 10.82
N VAL A 126 6.00 1.11 11.46
CA VAL A 126 6.07 -0.19 10.78
C VAL A 126 4.92 -0.33 9.79
N GLU A 127 3.67 -0.04 10.20
CA GLU A 127 2.51 -0.15 9.32
C GLU A 127 2.62 0.70 8.05
N ILE A 128 3.06 1.96 8.18
CA ILE A 128 3.26 2.86 7.04
C ILE A 128 4.39 2.34 6.14
N LEU A 129 5.55 2.01 6.70
CA LEU A 129 6.70 1.51 5.93
C LEU A 129 6.40 0.19 5.21
N VAL A 130 5.61 -0.69 5.83
CA VAL A 130 5.13 -1.94 5.22
C VAL A 130 4.15 -1.65 4.09
N SER A 131 3.25 -0.68 4.28
CA SER A 131 2.25 -0.26 3.30
C SER A 131 2.87 0.39 2.06
N MET A 132 3.94 1.16 2.24
CA MET A 132 4.74 1.72 1.13
C MET A 132 5.35 0.66 0.21
N GLY A 133 5.53 -0.58 0.69
CA GLY A 133 5.99 -1.72 -0.13
C GLY A 133 7.45 -1.64 -0.60
N ARG A 134 8.29 -0.79 0.01
CA ARG A 134 9.70 -0.60 -0.37
C ARG A 134 10.62 -1.43 0.51
N SER A 135 11.59 -2.14 -0.07
CA SER A 135 12.51 -2.99 0.70
C SER A 135 13.92 -2.43 0.88
N ASN A 136 14.29 -1.38 0.15
CA ASN A 136 15.61 -0.75 0.22
C ASN A 136 15.49 0.64 0.84
N TRP A 137 15.87 0.76 2.11
CA TRP A 137 15.84 1.99 2.89
C TRP A 137 17.18 2.73 2.92
N GLY A 138 18.17 2.30 2.14
CA GLY A 138 19.52 2.86 2.16
C GLY A 138 20.32 2.44 3.40
N GLU A 139 21.30 3.28 3.78
CA GLU A 139 22.14 3.03 4.95
C GLU A 139 21.36 3.27 6.24
N ILE A 140 21.15 2.20 7.02
CA ILE A 140 20.43 2.26 8.28
C ILE A 140 21.43 2.43 9.43
N PRO A 141 21.27 3.44 10.30
CA PRO A 141 22.09 3.59 11.48
C PRO A 141 22.01 2.35 12.40
N HIS A 142 23.13 1.99 13.02
CA HIS A 142 23.23 0.78 13.84
C HIS A 142 22.14 0.69 14.94
N TYR A 143 21.79 1.82 15.56
CA TYR A 143 20.76 1.88 16.60
C TYR A 143 19.33 1.57 16.09
N LEU A 144 19.11 1.58 14.77
CA LEU A 144 17.83 1.27 14.12
C LEU A 144 17.81 -0.10 13.43
N GLU A 145 18.89 -0.88 13.50
CA GLU A 145 18.96 -2.20 12.83
C GLU A 145 17.84 -3.14 13.27
N THR A 146 17.53 -3.18 14.58
CA THR A 146 16.45 -4.03 15.11
C THR A 146 15.09 -3.63 14.54
N PHE A 147 14.82 -2.32 14.48
CA PHE A 147 13.58 -1.79 13.89
C PHE A 147 13.51 -2.08 12.39
N ALA A 148 14.61 -1.91 11.65
CA ALA A 148 14.66 -2.24 10.23
C ALA A 148 14.41 -3.74 9.96
N GLN A 149 14.95 -4.62 10.81
CA GLN A 149 14.66 -6.06 10.75
C GLN A 149 13.18 -6.37 11.03
N GLU A 150 12.56 -5.66 11.96
CA GLU A 150 11.12 -5.76 12.23
C GLU A 150 10.28 -5.36 11.01
N VAL A 151 10.59 -4.22 10.38
CA VAL A 151 9.95 -3.78 9.13
C VAL A 151 10.10 -4.85 8.04
N GLN A 152 11.31 -5.38 7.83
CA GLN A 152 11.55 -6.42 6.83
C GLN A 152 10.75 -7.70 7.12
N LYS A 153 10.66 -8.10 8.39
CA LYS A 153 9.84 -9.24 8.82
C LYS A 153 8.36 -8.98 8.53
N ALA A 154 7.84 -7.83 8.90
CA ALA A 154 6.45 -7.45 8.67
C ALA A 154 6.11 -7.37 7.17
N GLN A 155 7.03 -6.84 6.33
CA GLN A 155 6.89 -6.84 4.87
C GLN A 155 6.81 -8.25 4.29
N ARG A 156 7.64 -9.18 4.77
CA ARG A 156 7.59 -10.58 4.35
C ARG A 156 6.30 -11.24 4.78
N ILE A 157 5.79 -10.96 5.98
CA ILE A 157 4.50 -11.46 6.47
C ILE A 157 3.38 -10.93 5.57
N ARG A 158 3.34 -9.61 5.29
CA ARG A 158 2.35 -9.01 4.39
C ARG A 158 2.36 -9.66 3.01
N TYR A 159 3.55 -9.91 2.46
CA TYR A 159 3.63 -10.56 1.15
C TYR A 159 3.16 -12.01 1.22
N ARG A 160 3.60 -12.77 2.23
CA ARG A 160 3.15 -14.14 2.47
C ARG A 160 1.63 -14.23 2.60
N SER A 161 1.02 -13.34 3.39
CA SER A 161 -0.44 -13.30 3.55
C SER A 161 -1.14 -13.01 2.23
N GLY A 162 -0.60 -12.12 1.39
CA GLY A 162 -1.13 -11.85 0.06
C GLY A 162 -1.09 -13.08 -0.87
N ILE A 163 0.04 -13.79 -0.90
CA ILE A 163 0.21 -15.02 -1.71
C ILE A 163 -0.79 -16.09 -1.30
N ILE A 164 -0.88 -16.36 0.01
CA ILE A 164 -1.72 -17.44 0.53
C ILE A 164 -3.20 -17.07 0.42
N ALA A 165 -3.57 -15.80 0.60
CA ALA A 165 -4.93 -15.34 0.35
C ALA A 165 -5.33 -15.53 -1.12
N ALA A 166 -4.47 -15.12 -2.07
CA ALA A 166 -4.71 -15.35 -3.50
C ALA A 166 -4.85 -16.84 -3.84
N PHE A 167 -4.05 -17.70 -3.20
CA PHE A 167 -4.18 -19.15 -3.33
C PHE A 167 -5.54 -19.65 -2.82
N LEU A 168 -5.94 -19.24 -1.61
CA LEU A 168 -7.22 -19.62 -0.99
C LEU A 168 -8.43 -19.19 -1.83
N LEU A 169 -8.36 -18.01 -2.46
CA LEU A 169 -9.40 -17.52 -3.38
C LEU A 169 -9.74 -18.55 -4.46
N ILE A 170 -8.73 -19.25 -4.98
CA ILE A 170 -8.91 -20.22 -6.07
C ILE A 170 -9.24 -21.61 -5.55
N VAL A 171 -8.50 -22.10 -4.55
CA VAL A 171 -8.57 -23.53 -4.17
C VAL A 171 -9.65 -23.85 -3.14
N HIS A 172 -10.19 -22.85 -2.43
CA HIS A 172 -11.22 -23.07 -1.42
C HIS A 172 -12.60 -22.73 -2.00
N PRO A 173 -13.54 -23.70 -2.13
CA PRO A 173 -14.82 -23.51 -2.81
C PRO A 173 -15.62 -22.31 -2.31
N LEU A 174 -15.74 -22.14 -0.99
CA LEU A 174 -16.46 -21.00 -0.40
C LEU A 174 -15.75 -19.67 -0.62
N CYS A 175 -14.42 -19.66 -0.70
CA CYS A 175 -13.69 -18.41 -0.96
C CYS A 175 -13.92 -17.98 -2.41
N SER A 176 -13.89 -18.93 -3.35
CA SER A 176 -14.16 -18.68 -4.77
C SER A 176 -15.61 -18.25 -5.01
N GLU A 177 -16.58 -18.99 -4.48
CA GLU A 177 -18.03 -18.74 -4.68
C GLU A 177 -18.44 -17.35 -4.15
N TYR A 178 -17.95 -16.98 -2.96
CA TYR A 178 -18.35 -15.75 -2.29
C TYR A 178 -17.33 -14.61 -2.40
N ALA A 179 -16.30 -14.74 -3.26
CA ALA A 179 -15.23 -13.74 -3.42
C ALA A 179 -15.77 -12.32 -3.64
N HIS A 180 -16.78 -12.20 -4.51
CA HIS A 180 -17.38 -10.94 -4.95
C HIS A 180 -18.18 -10.20 -3.85
N VAL A 181 -18.55 -10.88 -2.76
CA VAL A 181 -19.22 -10.30 -1.58
C VAL A 181 -18.39 -10.43 -0.30
N SER A 182 -17.20 -11.01 -0.39
CA SER A 182 -16.32 -11.21 0.75
C SER A 182 -15.70 -9.89 1.20
N SER A 183 -15.58 -9.70 2.52
CA SER A 183 -14.77 -8.61 3.08
C SER A 183 -13.27 -8.97 3.15
N LEU A 184 -12.90 -10.20 2.79
CA LEU A 184 -11.50 -10.61 2.70
C LEU A 184 -10.87 -10.07 1.41
N SER A 185 -9.68 -9.49 1.53
CA SER A 185 -8.88 -9.13 0.37
C SER A 185 -7.96 -10.29 -0.01
N PHE A 186 -7.98 -10.67 -1.29
CA PHE A 186 -7.19 -11.78 -1.82
C PHE A 186 -6.09 -11.34 -2.79
N GLY A 187 -5.81 -10.03 -2.87
CA GLY A 187 -4.86 -9.46 -3.83
C GLY A 187 -5.35 -9.41 -5.28
N TYR A 188 -6.42 -10.13 -5.61
CA TYR A 188 -7.16 -10.03 -6.87
C TYR A 188 -8.60 -9.57 -6.61
N PRO A 189 -9.21 -8.81 -7.53
CA PRO A 189 -10.57 -8.31 -7.35
C PRO A 189 -11.64 -9.41 -7.43
N PHE A 190 -11.36 -10.51 -8.15
CA PHE A 190 -12.23 -11.67 -8.31
C PHE A 190 -11.43 -12.88 -8.83
N THR A 191 -12.01 -14.07 -8.77
CA THR A 191 -11.36 -15.34 -9.12
C THR A 191 -10.81 -15.35 -10.55
N GLU A 192 -11.57 -14.86 -11.53
CA GLU A 192 -11.15 -14.84 -12.93
C GLU A 192 -9.89 -14.00 -13.17
N ALA A 193 -9.71 -12.90 -12.43
CA ALA A 193 -8.48 -12.11 -12.50
C ALA A 193 -7.27 -12.92 -11.99
N ALA A 194 -7.44 -13.66 -10.89
CA ALA A 194 -6.40 -14.52 -10.33
C ALA A 194 -6.05 -15.70 -11.25
N VAL A 195 -7.04 -16.26 -11.95
CA VAL A 195 -6.82 -17.31 -12.97
C VAL A 195 -5.99 -16.79 -14.13
N ASN A 196 -6.32 -15.61 -14.64
CA ASN A 196 -5.68 -15.04 -15.83
C ASN A 196 -4.27 -14.50 -15.56
N ASP A 197 -4.02 -13.98 -14.36
CA ASP A 197 -2.76 -13.31 -13.99
C ASP A 197 -2.08 -13.99 -12.80
N TRP A 198 -2.14 -15.33 -12.73
CA TRP A 198 -1.44 -16.07 -11.67
C TRP A 198 0.06 -15.80 -11.74
N ALA A 199 0.62 -15.11 -10.75
CA ALA A 199 2.01 -14.67 -10.81
C ALA A 199 3.03 -15.82 -10.64
N TRP A 200 2.61 -16.96 -10.09
CA TRP A 200 3.50 -18.03 -9.60
C TRP A 200 3.47 -19.30 -10.45
N VAL A 201 3.27 -19.18 -11.77
CA VAL A 201 3.05 -20.35 -12.65
C VAL A 201 4.33 -21.16 -12.93
N THR A 202 5.52 -20.59 -12.74
CA THR A 202 6.78 -21.32 -13.04
C THR A 202 7.72 -21.32 -11.85
N PRO A 203 8.63 -22.32 -11.74
CA PRO A 203 9.64 -22.35 -10.68
C PRO A 203 10.48 -21.07 -10.62
N LYS A 204 10.79 -20.48 -11.79
CA LYS A 204 11.51 -19.21 -11.89
C LYS A 204 10.72 -18.04 -11.28
N ASN A 205 9.40 -18.02 -11.42
CA ASN A 205 8.56 -16.99 -10.80
C ASN A 205 8.51 -17.13 -9.27
N THR A 206 8.70 -18.34 -8.74
CA THR A 206 8.68 -18.60 -7.29
C THR A 206 10.06 -18.50 -6.62
N GLU A 207 11.14 -18.48 -7.40
CA GLU A 207 12.51 -18.53 -6.87
C GLU A 207 12.79 -17.41 -5.84
N ASN A 208 12.43 -16.17 -6.17
CA ASN A 208 12.66 -15.02 -5.29
C ASN A 208 11.86 -15.12 -3.98
N ILE A 209 10.60 -15.59 -4.03
CA ILE A 209 9.77 -15.72 -2.81
C ILE A 209 10.24 -16.88 -1.92
N VAL A 210 10.88 -17.91 -2.47
CA VAL A 210 11.56 -18.97 -1.71
C VAL A 210 12.87 -18.46 -1.11
N GLN A 211 13.72 -17.80 -1.90
CA GLN A 211 15.00 -17.24 -1.43
C GLN A 211 14.81 -16.21 -0.30
N ARG A 212 13.77 -15.38 -0.42
CA ARG A 212 13.38 -14.42 0.62
C ARG A 212 12.64 -15.07 1.79
N LYS A 213 12.50 -16.40 1.82
CA LYS A 213 11.78 -17.16 2.85
C LYS A 213 10.37 -16.61 3.08
N ILE A 214 9.66 -16.23 2.03
CA ILE A 214 8.26 -15.82 2.08
C ILE A 214 7.39 -17.07 2.05
N VAL A 215 7.76 -18.05 1.23
CA VAL A 215 7.17 -19.40 1.17
C VAL A 215 8.26 -20.47 1.25
N THR A 216 7.88 -21.67 1.65
CA THR A 216 8.76 -22.85 1.58
C THR A 216 8.88 -23.35 0.15
N SER A 217 9.89 -24.17 -0.15
CA SER A 217 10.01 -24.81 -1.48
C SER A 217 8.79 -25.67 -1.82
N LYS A 218 8.23 -26.37 -0.83
CA LYS A 218 7.02 -27.19 -1.02
C LYS A 218 5.78 -26.33 -1.32
N GLU A 219 5.58 -25.24 -0.58
CA GLU A 219 4.49 -24.29 -0.87
C GLU A 219 4.64 -23.72 -2.29
N ALA A 220 5.87 -23.37 -2.69
CA ALA A 220 6.15 -22.90 -4.05
C ALA A 220 5.83 -23.94 -5.14
N GLU A 221 6.15 -25.22 -4.92
CA GLU A 221 5.78 -26.31 -5.83
C GLU A 221 4.26 -26.40 -6.02
N VAL A 222 3.49 -26.25 -4.94
CA VAL A 222 2.02 -26.24 -5.00
C VAL A 222 1.48 -25.03 -5.78
N LEU A 223 2.07 -23.83 -5.59
CA LEU A 223 1.70 -22.64 -6.36
C LEU A 223 1.98 -22.80 -7.87
N VAL A 224 3.10 -23.44 -8.22
CA VAL A 224 3.45 -23.77 -9.61
C VAL A 224 2.49 -24.80 -10.19
N LYS A 225 2.17 -25.85 -9.41
CA LYS A 225 1.19 -26.87 -9.81
C LYS A 225 -0.18 -26.23 -10.07
N LEU A 226 -0.65 -25.34 -9.20
CA LEU A 226 -1.88 -24.58 -9.43
C LEU A 226 -1.81 -23.82 -10.76
N GLY A 227 -0.73 -23.06 -11.00
CA GLY A 227 -0.56 -22.32 -12.25
C GLY A 227 -0.60 -23.21 -13.51
N GLY A 228 -0.06 -24.43 -13.43
CA GLY A 228 -0.16 -25.42 -14.51
C GLY A 228 -1.60 -25.87 -14.77
N LEU A 229 -2.39 -26.11 -13.71
CA LEU A 229 -3.81 -26.48 -13.84
C LEU A 229 -4.64 -25.33 -14.43
N LEU A 230 -4.39 -24.09 -13.98
CA LEU A 230 -5.07 -22.89 -14.47
C LEU A 230 -4.81 -22.66 -15.96
N ARG A 231 -3.56 -22.79 -16.42
CA ARG A 231 -3.21 -22.67 -17.86
C ARG A 231 -3.88 -23.71 -18.75
N ASN A 232 -4.21 -24.87 -18.19
CA ASN A 232 -4.92 -25.93 -18.89
C ASN A 232 -6.44 -25.77 -18.85
N ASN A 233 -6.95 -24.63 -18.35
CA ASN A 233 -8.39 -24.35 -18.17
C ASN A 233 -9.11 -25.45 -17.38
N MET A 234 -8.45 -26.01 -16.36
CA MET A 234 -9.06 -27.01 -15.50
C MET A 234 -10.23 -26.42 -14.71
N ASP A 235 -11.29 -27.21 -14.52
CA ASP A 235 -12.41 -26.84 -13.66
C ASP A 235 -11.92 -26.57 -12.24
N LEU A 236 -12.24 -25.38 -11.71
CA LEU A 236 -11.86 -24.97 -10.35
C LEU A 236 -12.51 -25.85 -9.26
N ASN A 237 -13.63 -26.51 -9.57
CA ASN A 237 -14.30 -27.45 -8.68
C ASN A 237 -13.76 -28.89 -8.82
N SER A 238 -12.71 -29.10 -9.61
CA SER A 238 -12.10 -30.41 -9.78
C SER A 238 -11.45 -30.90 -8.49
N ASN A 239 -11.42 -32.23 -8.33
CA ASN A 239 -10.72 -32.87 -7.22
C ASN A 239 -9.21 -32.57 -7.23
N GLU A 240 -8.62 -32.35 -8.41
CA GLU A 240 -7.22 -31.95 -8.57
C GLU A 240 -6.93 -30.60 -7.91
N ILE A 241 -7.79 -29.59 -8.11
CA ILE A 241 -7.66 -28.27 -7.48
C ILE A 241 -7.90 -28.37 -5.97
N ALA A 242 -8.94 -29.09 -5.55
CA ALA A 242 -9.26 -29.26 -4.14
C ALA A 242 -8.12 -29.94 -3.34
N LYS A 243 -7.40 -30.89 -3.95
CA LYS A 243 -6.24 -31.55 -3.32
C LYS A 243 -5.10 -30.59 -3.01
N LEU A 244 -4.93 -29.51 -3.78
CA LEU A 244 -3.87 -28.53 -3.56
C LEU A 244 -3.99 -27.85 -2.20
N TYR A 245 -5.21 -27.64 -1.70
CA TYR A 245 -5.43 -27.10 -0.36
C TYR A 245 -4.77 -27.99 0.71
N THR A 246 -5.01 -29.30 0.65
CA THR A 246 -4.45 -30.26 1.60
C THR A 246 -2.93 -30.37 1.43
N GLU A 247 -2.43 -30.37 0.19
CA GLU A 247 -1.00 -30.40 -0.11
C GLU A 247 -0.25 -29.15 0.41
N PHE A 248 -0.90 -27.98 0.38
CA PHE A 248 -0.33 -26.73 0.86
C PHE A 248 -0.27 -26.65 2.38
N PHE A 249 -1.38 -26.99 3.06
CA PHE A 249 -1.50 -26.76 4.50
C PHE A 249 -1.07 -27.95 5.38
N GLU A 250 -1.02 -29.19 4.87
CA GLU A 250 -0.57 -30.38 5.64
C GLU A 250 -1.22 -30.49 7.04
N ASP A 251 -2.55 -30.36 7.10
CA ASP A 251 -3.36 -30.36 8.34
C ASP A 251 -3.10 -29.17 9.31
N LYS A 252 -2.25 -28.21 8.95
CA LYS A 252 -2.04 -26.99 9.74
C LYS A 252 -3.20 -26.02 9.58
N ASN A 253 -3.46 -25.23 10.62
CA ASN A 253 -4.40 -24.13 10.54
C ASN A 253 -3.91 -23.10 9.50
N PRO A 254 -4.71 -22.75 8.47
CA PRO A 254 -4.31 -21.75 7.47
C PRO A 254 -3.88 -20.41 8.06
N PHE A 255 -4.50 -19.96 9.17
CA PHE A 255 -4.13 -18.71 9.82
C PHE A 255 -2.72 -18.76 10.42
N ASP A 256 -2.35 -19.88 11.03
CA ASP A 256 -0.99 -20.07 11.56
C ASP A 256 0.03 -20.06 10.42
N VAL A 257 -0.31 -20.68 9.29
CA VAL A 257 0.54 -20.71 8.10
C VAL A 257 0.69 -19.33 7.48
N ILE A 258 -0.39 -18.54 7.38
CA ILE A 258 -0.39 -17.17 6.82
C ILE A 258 0.55 -16.24 7.59
N TYR A 259 0.50 -16.27 8.93
CA TYR A 259 1.24 -15.32 9.78
C TYR A 259 2.60 -15.85 10.26
N THR A 260 3.02 -17.04 9.82
CA THR A 260 4.31 -17.62 10.19
C THR A 260 5.25 -17.70 8.99
N LEU A 261 6.39 -17.02 9.08
CA LEU A 261 7.43 -17.10 8.05
C LEU A 261 8.19 -18.45 8.11
N PRO A 262 8.57 -19.02 6.95
CA PRO A 262 9.52 -20.11 6.86
C PRO A 262 10.82 -19.84 7.64
N LYS A 263 11.36 -20.89 8.28
CA LYS A 263 12.65 -20.87 8.98
C LYS A 263 13.83 -20.86 8.01
#